data_AF-A0A498G208-F1
#
_entry.id   AF-A0A498G208-F1
#
_cell.length_a   1.000
_cell.length_b   1.000
_cell.length_c   1.000
_cell.angle_alpha   90.00
_cell.angle_beta   90.00
_cell.angle_gamma   90.00
#
_symmetry.space_group_name_H-M   'P 1'
#
loop_
_entity.id
_entity.type
_entity.pdbx_description
1 polymer ?
#
loop_
_entity_poly.entity_id
_entity_poly.type
_entity_poly.pdbx_seq_one_letter_code
_entity_poly.pdbx_strand_id
1 'polypeptide(L)'
;MPGEDSSAVSTAASADCVVVGPDAIAEGKDALDIGAGDAPPGTYALVFELSTAATISVGALGTTTFPAGAYAYVGSAFGSNGLGRVDRHRRVAAGEHDVTHWHVDYLGGHPGVSLDSVVAAPDADAECRLARELLRMADADQKLSDGSPTKPRGADASRELASSPTEGFGASDCDCRAHLVSGPDAETLRSAVLEAVRTVL
;
A
#
# COMPACT_ATOMS: atom_id res chain seq x y z
N MET A 1 -44.63 19.03 -9.77
CA MET A 1 -43.54 18.39 -10.55
C MET A 1 -42.29 18.46 -9.69
N PRO A 2 -41.62 17.33 -9.42
CA PRO A 2 -40.27 17.34 -8.86
C PRO A 2 -39.27 17.82 -9.93
N GLY A 3 -38.08 18.18 -9.48
CA GLY A 3 -37.01 18.76 -10.30
C GLY A 3 -35.80 19.01 -9.43
N GLU A 4 -35.17 17.92 -8.99
CA GLU A 4 -33.97 17.95 -8.15
C GLU A 4 -32.77 18.36 -9.01
N ASP A 5 -32.37 19.63 -8.93
CA ASP A 5 -31.17 20.13 -9.61
C ASP A 5 -29.92 19.71 -8.80
N SER A 6 -29.61 18.42 -8.89
CA SER A 6 -28.49 17.76 -8.21
C SER A 6 -27.52 17.19 -9.25
N SER A 7 -26.68 18.07 -9.79
CA SER A 7 -25.53 17.70 -10.61
C SER A 7 -24.33 18.56 -10.23
N ALA A 8 -23.82 18.32 -9.02
CA ALA A 8 -22.48 18.78 -8.67
C ALA A 8 -21.48 18.06 -9.57
N VAL A 9 -20.91 18.78 -10.55
CA VAL A 9 -19.80 18.28 -11.37
C VAL A 9 -18.62 18.04 -10.45
N SER A 10 -18.44 16.78 -10.04
CA SER A 10 -17.24 16.33 -9.33
C SER A 10 -16.06 16.45 -10.29
N THR A 11 -15.40 17.61 -10.24
CA THR A 11 -14.25 17.90 -11.07
C THR A 11 -13.10 17.08 -10.51
N ALA A 12 -12.70 16.03 -11.23
CA ALA A 12 -11.57 15.20 -10.82
C ALA A 12 -10.31 16.08 -10.73
N ALA A 13 -9.87 16.35 -9.50
CA ALA A 13 -8.53 16.86 -9.27
C ALA A 13 -7.54 15.77 -9.71
N SER A 14 -6.51 16.16 -10.45
CA SER A 14 -5.35 15.30 -10.67
C SER A 14 -4.71 15.03 -9.31
N ALA A 15 -4.78 13.79 -8.84
CA ALA A 15 -4.36 13.44 -7.49
C ALA A 15 -2.84 13.34 -7.39
N ASP A 16 -2.19 14.49 -7.20
CA ASP A 16 -0.78 14.59 -6.86
C ASP A 16 -0.49 13.78 -5.59
N CYS A 17 0.26 12.69 -5.72
CA CYS A 17 0.58 11.83 -4.59
C CYS A 17 1.77 12.37 -3.77
N VAL A 18 1.66 12.27 -2.46
CA VAL A 18 2.69 12.69 -1.51
C VAL A 18 3.38 11.45 -0.93
N VAL A 19 4.71 11.47 -0.89
CA VAL A 19 5.51 10.50 -0.12
C VAL A 19 5.74 11.06 1.28
N VAL A 20 5.38 10.30 2.30
CA VAL A 20 5.45 10.69 3.70
C VAL A 20 6.27 9.67 4.48
N GLY A 21 7.23 10.12 5.28
CA GLY A 21 8.01 9.27 6.19
C GLY A 21 7.28 9.07 7.54
N PRO A 22 7.43 7.91 8.20
CA PRO A 22 6.76 7.62 9.47
C PRO A 22 7.12 8.62 10.57
N ASP A 23 8.37 9.05 10.65
CA ASP A 23 8.83 10.02 11.65
C ASP A 23 8.16 11.39 11.50
N ALA A 24 7.91 11.84 10.26
CA ALA A 24 7.22 13.11 10.00
C ALA A 24 5.77 13.08 10.50
N ILE A 25 5.10 11.93 10.40
CA ILE A 25 3.77 11.70 10.97
C ILE A 25 3.85 11.67 12.50
N ALA A 26 4.81 10.94 13.08
CA ALA A 26 4.99 10.85 14.52
C ALA A 26 5.31 12.21 15.18
N GLU A 27 6.01 13.09 14.46
CA GLU A 27 6.32 14.45 14.91
C GLU A 27 5.21 15.49 14.62
N GLY A 28 4.15 15.12 13.88
CA GLY A 28 3.10 16.06 13.46
C GLY A 28 3.59 17.14 12.47
N LYS A 29 4.48 16.75 11.55
CA LYS A 29 5.13 17.62 10.55
C LYS A 29 5.00 17.08 9.12
N ASP A 30 4.15 16.08 8.90
CA ASP A 30 3.88 15.56 7.56
C ASP A 30 3.05 16.54 6.71
N ALA A 31 3.23 16.48 5.39
CA ALA A 31 2.60 17.41 4.45
C ALA A 31 1.11 17.12 4.15
N LEU A 32 0.47 16.25 4.95
CA LEU A 32 -0.94 15.87 4.82
C LEU A 32 -1.68 15.96 6.17
N ASP A 33 -1.08 16.55 7.21
CA ASP A 33 -1.65 16.69 8.56
C ASP A 33 -2.14 15.37 9.21
N ILE A 34 -1.54 14.24 8.81
CA ILE A 34 -1.86 12.88 9.29
C ILE A 34 -1.54 12.75 10.79
N GLY A 35 -0.38 13.27 11.22
CA GLY A 35 0.01 13.31 12.62
C GLY A 35 -0.76 14.34 13.46
N ALA A 36 -1.28 15.38 12.82
CA ALA A 36 -2.13 16.40 13.47
C ALA A 36 -3.59 15.94 13.62
N GLY A 37 -4.04 15.02 12.77
CA GLY A 37 -5.39 14.43 12.79
C GLY A 37 -6.42 15.17 11.93
N ASP A 38 -6.01 16.08 11.05
CA ASP A 38 -6.88 16.87 10.15
C ASP A 38 -6.74 16.46 8.67
N ALA A 39 -6.17 15.28 8.42
CA ALA A 39 -5.82 14.82 7.09
C ALA A 39 -7.05 14.58 6.16
N PRO A 40 -6.96 14.93 4.87
CA PRO A 40 -8.00 14.66 3.89
C PRO A 40 -8.25 13.15 3.73
N PRO A 41 -9.42 12.72 3.24
CA PRO A 41 -9.65 11.32 2.87
C PRO A 41 -8.79 10.91 1.67
N GLY A 42 -8.73 9.62 1.34
CA GLY A 42 -8.04 9.16 0.13
C GLY A 42 -7.59 7.71 0.15
N THR A 43 -6.74 7.37 -0.82
CA THR A 43 -6.04 6.08 -0.95
C THR A 43 -4.59 6.24 -0.46
N TYR A 44 -4.05 5.20 0.17
CA TYR A 44 -2.65 5.14 0.61
C TYR A 44 -2.03 3.77 0.30
N ALA A 45 -0.70 3.76 0.22
CA ALA A 45 0.11 2.56 0.20
C ALA A 45 1.18 2.65 1.30
N LEU A 46 1.21 1.66 2.20
CA LEU A 46 2.23 1.51 3.24
C LEU A 46 3.35 0.63 2.70
N VAL A 47 4.59 1.12 2.69
CA VAL A 47 5.78 0.36 2.27
C VAL A 47 6.54 -0.08 3.51
N PHE A 48 6.61 -1.39 3.73
CA PHE A 48 7.31 -2.03 4.83
C PHE A 48 8.57 -2.76 4.34
N GLU A 49 9.58 -2.87 5.20
CA GLU A 49 10.69 -3.82 5.05
C GLU A 49 10.59 -4.96 6.06
N LEU A 50 11.00 -6.16 5.65
CA LEU A 50 11.13 -7.36 6.47
C LEU A 50 12.54 -7.93 6.28
N SER A 51 13.42 -7.66 7.24
CA SER A 51 14.87 -7.95 7.15
C SER A 51 15.23 -9.44 7.18
N THR A 52 14.30 -10.31 7.58
CA THR A 52 14.48 -11.78 7.64
C THR A 52 13.12 -12.45 7.52
N ALA A 53 13.02 -13.54 6.75
CA ALA A 53 11.74 -14.21 6.51
C ALA A 53 11.05 -14.64 7.82
N ALA A 54 9.75 -14.37 7.94
CA ALA A 54 8.98 -14.53 9.16
C ALA A 54 7.67 -15.27 8.92
N THR A 55 7.24 -16.09 9.88
CA THR A 55 5.94 -16.75 9.85
C THR A 55 4.96 -15.98 10.72
N ILE A 56 3.93 -15.39 10.10
CA ILE A 56 3.01 -14.43 10.70
C ILE A 56 1.58 -14.98 10.64
N SER A 57 0.84 -14.86 11.75
CA SER A 57 -0.58 -15.22 11.85
C SER A 57 -1.45 -14.00 11.57
N VAL A 58 -2.12 -13.99 10.42
CA VAL A 58 -2.84 -12.83 9.87
C VAL A 58 -4.35 -12.99 10.11
N GLY A 59 -4.74 -12.99 11.39
CA GLY A 59 -6.15 -13.09 11.81
C GLY A 59 -6.88 -14.28 11.18
N ALA A 60 -7.96 -14.01 10.45
CA ALA A 60 -8.79 -15.03 9.79
C ALA A 60 -8.14 -15.71 8.57
N LEU A 61 -7.08 -15.14 8.00
CA LEU A 61 -6.34 -15.71 6.87
C LEU A 61 -5.37 -16.82 7.28
N GLY A 62 -5.27 -17.12 8.58
CA GLY A 62 -4.40 -18.17 9.12
C GLY A 62 -2.94 -17.73 9.24
N THR A 63 -2.00 -18.65 9.02
CA THR A 63 -0.57 -18.44 9.26
C THR A 63 0.23 -18.67 7.99
N THR A 64 0.97 -17.65 7.55
CA THR A 64 1.76 -17.64 6.30
C THR A 64 3.22 -17.29 6.59
N THR A 65 4.16 -17.86 5.83
CA THR A 65 5.55 -17.40 5.81
C THR A 65 5.74 -16.30 4.77
N PHE A 66 6.17 -15.14 5.23
CA PHE A 66 6.56 -13.98 4.44
C PHE A 66 8.08 -14.03 4.21
N PRO A 67 8.57 -14.11 2.96
CA PRO A 67 9.99 -13.96 2.64
C PRO A 67 10.61 -12.65 3.15
N ALA A 68 11.93 -12.60 3.26
CA ALA A 68 12.65 -11.34 3.44
C ALA A 68 12.52 -10.47 2.17
N GLY A 69 12.51 -9.15 2.34
CA GLY A 69 12.28 -8.17 1.27
C GLY A 69 11.34 -7.05 1.74
N ALA A 70 10.69 -6.37 0.81
CA ALA A 70 9.73 -5.30 1.10
C ALA A 70 8.28 -5.68 0.72
N TYR A 71 7.32 -4.99 1.33
CA TYR A 71 5.88 -5.23 1.18
C TYR A 71 5.10 -3.90 1.06
N ALA A 72 4.33 -3.75 -0.01
CA ALA A 72 3.45 -2.61 -0.25
C ALA A 72 1.99 -3.04 -0.03
N TYR A 73 1.38 -2.49 1.02
CA TYR A 73 -0.04 -2.66 1.32
C TYR A 73 -0.85 -1.46 0.87
N VAL A 74 -1.84 -1.65 0.00
CA VAL A 74 -2.77 -0.61 -0.44
C VAL A 74 -4.02 -0.60 0.44
N GLY A 75 -4.51 0.59 0.80
CA GLY A 75 -5.76 0.78 1.53
C GLY A 75 -6.40 2.14 1.27
N SER A 76 -7.65 2.31 1.69
CA SER A 76 -8.35 3.61 1.66
C SER A 76 -8.83 4.06 3.04
N ALA A 77 -9.09 5.36 3.17
CA ALA A 77 -9.65 5.96 4.37
C ALA A 77 -10.59 7.14 4.05
N PHE A 78 -11.85 6.82 3.77
CA PHE A 78 -12.95 7.77 3.53
C PHE A 78 -13.84 8.01 4.76
N GLY A 79 -13.30 7.76 5.97
CA GLY A 79 -13.98 8.07 7.24
C GLY A 79 -13.77 9.53 7.65
N SER A 80 -14.43 9.95 8.73
CA SER A 80 -14.36 11.33 9.27
C SER A 80 -13.01 11.76 9.87
N ASN A 81 -11.97 10.94 9.70
CA ASN A 81 -10.58 11.18 10.14
C ASN A 81 -9.60 11.05 8.95
N GLY A 82 -10.13 10.93 7.72
CA GLY A 82 -9.40 10.79 6.46
C GLY A 82 -8.22 9.83 6.53
N LEU A 83 -7.11 10.23 5.90
CA LEU A 83 -5.83 9.53 5.87
C LEU A 83 -5.15 9.39 7.26
N GLY A 84 -5.69 9.98 8.33
CA GLY A 84 -5.24 9.73 9.72
C GLY A 84 -5.30 8.25 10.15
N ARG A 85 -5.97 7.38 9.39
CA ARG A 85 -5.81 5.91 9.51
C ARG A 85 -4.35 5.47 9.40
N VAL A 86 -3.53 6.16 8.60
CA VAL A 86 -2.10 5.89 8.39
C VAL A 86 -1.31 5.99 9.69
N ASP A 87 -1.53 7.02 10.52
CA ASP A 87 -0.85 7.13 11.82
C ASP A 87 -1.22 5.95 12.75
N ARG A 88 -2.46 5.44 12.69
CA ARG A 88 -2.77 4.22 13.45
C ARG A 88 -1.94 3.02 12.99
N HIS A 89 -1.78 2.81 11.69
CA HIS A 89 -0.90 1.74 11.18
C HIS A 89 0.57 1.98 11.55
N ARG A 90 1.04 3.23 11.53
CA ARG A 90 2.37 3.63 12.03
C ARG A 90 2.55 3.28 13.51
N ARG A 91 1.59 3.61 14.38
CA ARG A 91 1.63 3.28 15.81
C ARG A 91 1.72 1.77 16.05
N VAL A 92 0.99 0.96 15.29
CA VAL A 92 1.11 -0.50 15.35
C VAL A 92 2.51 -0.96 14.93
N ALA A 93 3.04 -0.45 13.82
CA ALA A 93 4.38 -0.80 13.33
C ALA A 93 5.52 -0.32 14.26
N ALA A 94 5.30 0.75 15.02
CA ALA A 94 6.23 1.25 16.04
C ALA A 94 6.11 0.52 17.40
N GLY A 95 5.14 -0.40 17.56
CA GLY A 95 4.83 -1.02 18.86
C GLY A 95 4.17 -0.08 19.88
N GLU A 96 3.73 1.10 19.46
CA GLU A 96 3.00 2.10 20.27
C GLU A 96 1.53 1.70 20.50
N HIS A 97 1.01 0.72 19.76
CA HIS A 97 -0.39 0.31 19.78
C HIS A 97 -0.54 -1.19 19.50
N ASP A 98 -1.17 -1.93 20.42
CA ASP A 98 -1.26 -3.40 20.41
C ASP A 98 -2.51 -3.96 19.70
N VAL A 99 -3.58 -3.16 19.56
CA VAL A 99 -4.85 -3.64 19.00
C VAL A 99 -4.83 -3.67 17.46
N THR A 100 -4.71 -4.87 16.89
CA THR A 100 -4.82 -5.17 15.45
C THR A 100 -6.30 -5.22 15.01
N HIS A 101 -6.67 -4.47 13.96
CA HIS A 101 -8.01 -4.51 13.34
C HIS A 101 -7.99 -4.97 11.87
N TRP A 102 -6.90 -4.70 11.15
CA TRP A 102 -6.77 -5.00 9.72
C TRP A 102 -5.65 -6.01 9.46
N HIS A 103 -5.72 -6.72 8.33
CA HIS A 103 -4.69 -7.72 7.96
C HIS A 103 -3.27 -7.15 7.95
N VAL A 104 -3.10 -5.88 7.53
CA VAL A 104 -1.81 -5.17 7.56
C VAL A 104 -1.28 -4.93 8.97
N ASP A 105 -2.12 -4.82 10.00
CA ASP A 105 -1.67 -4.61 11.38
C ASP A 105 -0.89 -5.82 11.92
N TYR A 106 -1.25 -7.04 11.48
CA TYR A 106 -0.53 -8.27 11.84
C TYR A 106 0.85 -8.36 11.16
N LEU A 107 1.00 -7.77 9.97
CA LEU A 107 2.28 -7.66 9.27
C LEU A 107 3.14 -6.57 9.91
N GLY A 108 2.62 -5.34 10.00
CA GLY A 108 3.34 -4.18 10.54
C GLY A 108 3.74 -4.35 12.00
N GLY A 109 2.88 -4.92 12.84
CA GLY A 109 3.16 -5.17 14.26
C GLY A 109 4.10 -6.35 14.56
N HIS A 110 4.63 -7.04 13.54
CA HIS A 110 5.61 -8.10 13.74
C HIS A 110 7.01 -7.49 13.97
N PRO A 111 7.77 -7.85 15.03
CA PRO A 111 9.00 -7.14 15.44
C PRO A 111 10.20 -7.26 14.49
N GLY A 112 10.07 -8.02 13.39
CA GLY A 112 11.03 -8.04 12.28
C GLY A 112 10.67 -7.14 11.09
N VAL A 113 9.53 -6.46 11.17
CA VAL A 113 8.96 -5.57 10.14
C VAL A 113 9.12 -4.11 10.58
N SER A 114 9.43 -3.22 9.65
CA SER A 114 9.45 -1.76 9.86
C SER A 114 8.75 -1.04 8.71
N LEU A 115 7.98 0.00 9.01
CA LEU A 115 7.40 0.90 8.02
C LEU A 115 8.50 1.85 7.50
N ASP A 116 8.84 1.78 6.21
CA ASP A 116 9.80 2.67 5.55
C ASP A 116 9.13 3.99 5.16
N SER A 117 7.98 3.92 4.48
CA SER A 117 7.30 5.10 3.95
C SER A 117 5.83 4.84 3.65
N VAL A 118 5.13 5.94 3.38
CA VAL A 118 3.74 5.97 2.93
C VAL A 118 3.67 6.74 1.63
N VAL A 119 3.03 6.18 0.60
CA VAL A 119 2.60 6.94 -0.58
C VAL A 119 1.12 7.19 -0.45
N ALA A 120 0.71 8.46 -0.34
CA ALA A 120 -0.68 8.85 -0.14
C ALA A 120 -1.20 9.65 -1.33
N ALA A 121 -2.43 9.35 -1.77
CA ALA A 121 -3.17 10.06 -2.78
C ALA A 121 -4.42 10.67 -2.13
N PRO A 122 -4.37 11.96 -1.71
CA PRO A 122 -5.50 12.64 -1.09
C PRO A 122 -6.67 12.77 -2.08
N ASP A 123 -7.89 12.73 -1.54
CA ASP A 123 -9.20 12.77 -2.23
C ASP A 123 -9.42 11.69 -3.31
N ALA A 124 -8.46 10.78 -3.51
CA ALA A 124 -8.46 9.80 -4.58
C ALA A 124 -9.06 8.46 -4.15
N ASP A 125 -10.22 8.08 -4.70
CA ASP A 125 -10.79 6.73 -4.54
C ASP A 125 -10.23 5.78 -5.60
N ALA A 126 -9.14 5.08 -5.27
CA ALA A 126 -8.41 4.24 -6.20
C ALA A 126 -7.76 2.98 -5.59
N GLU A 127 -8.07 2.61 -4.35
CA GLU A 127 -7.51 1.42 -3.67
C GLU A 127 -7.51 0.16 -4.57
N CYS A 128 -8.69 -0.24 -5.06
CA CYS A 128 -8.82 -1.40 -5.95
C CYS A 128 -8.15 -1.19 -7.33
N ARG A 129 -7.94 0.05 -7.80
CA ARG A 129 -7.25 0.33 -9.07
C ARG A 129 -5.72 0.17 -8.89
N LEU A 130 -5.18 0.80 -7.85
CA LEU A 130 -3.77 0.77 -7.49
C LEU A 130 -3.29 -0.65 -7.12
N ALA A 131 -4.06 -1.38 -6.31
CA ALA A 131 -3.77 -2.77 -5.98
C ALA A 131 -3.74 -3.68 -7.22
N ARG A 132 -4.67 -3.49 -8.18
CA ARG A 132 -4.73 -4.26 -9.42
C ARG A 132 -3.56 -3.96 -10.36
N GLU A 133 -3.13 -2.70 -10.47
CA GLU A 133 -1.98 -2.36 -11.31
C GLU A 133 -0.65 -2.87 -10.70
N LEU A 134 -0.48 -2.79 -9.38
CA LEU A 134 0.68 -3.40 -8.70
C LEU A 134 0.73 -4.93 -8.90
N LEU A 135 -0.42 -5.61 -8.81
CA LEU A 135 -0.50 -7.03 -9.17
C LEU A 135 -0.22 -7.29 -10.66
N ARG A 136 -0.64 -6.39 -11.56
CA ARG A 136 -0.34 -6.49 -13.01
C ARG A 136 1.15 -6.32 -13.30
N MET A 137 1.86 -5.48 -12.54
CA MET A 137 3.32 -5.33 -12.60
C MET A 137 4.03 -6.60 -12.07
N ALA A 138 3.61 -7.14 -10.92
CA ALA A 138 4.14 -8.41 -10.40
C ALA A 138 3.90 -9.60 -11.35
N ASP A 139 2.69 -9.70 -11.92
CA ASP A 139 2.37 -10.70 -12.94
C ASP A 139 3.18 -10.49 -14.24
N ALA A 140 3.80 -9.32 -14.47
CA ALA A 140 4.69 -9.07 -15.62
C ALA A 140 6.14 -9.46 -15.32
N ASP A 141 6.69 -9.08 -14.16
CA ASP A 141 8.04 -9.45 -13.74
C ASP A 141 8.22 -10.97 -13.67
N GLN A 142 7.24 -11.71 -13.15
CA GLN A 142 7.28 -13.19 -13.12
C GLN A 142 7.44 -13.82 -14.52
N LYS A 143 6.85 -13.21 -15.56
CA LYS A 143 6.97 -13.64 -16.98
C LYS A 143 8.30 -13.22 -17.62
N LEU A 144 9.12 -12.42 -16.94
CA LEU A 144 10.51 -12.17 -17.30
C LEU A 144 11.44 -13.19 -16.61
N SER A 145 11.05 -13.69 -15.43
CA SER A 145 11.80 -14.68 -14.65
C SER A 145 11.62 -16.14 -15.10
N ASP A 146 10.46 -16.51 -15.68
CA ASP A 146 10.22 -17.87 -16.19
C ASP A 146 10.83 -18.14 -17.59
N GLY A 147 11.47 -17.13 -18.19
CA GLY A 147 12.07 -17.16 -19.51
C GLY A 147 13.42 -17.89 -19.61
N SER A 148 13.52 -18.76 -20.63
CA SER A 148 14.77 -19.42 -21.08
C SER A 148 15.90 -18.39 -21.38
N PRO A 149 17.21 -18.72 -21.22
CA PRO A 149 18.27 -17.71 -21.08
C PRO A 149 18.68 -17.00 -22.39
N THR A 150 17.84 -16.08 -22.86
CA THR A 150 18.18 -15.07 -23.88
C THR A 150 18.03 -13.67 -23.31
N LYS A 151 19.12 -13.17 -22.71
CA LYS A 151 19.24 -11.84 -22.10
C LYS A 151 18.78 -10.71 -23.05
N PRO A 152 17.80 -9.86 -22.66
CA PRO A 152 17.56 -8.58 -23.33
C PRO A 152 18.73 -7.60 -23.11
N ARG A 153 18.79 -6.54 -23.93
CA ARG A 153 19.74 -5.44 -23.78
C ARG A 153 19.06 -4.10 -24.07
N GLY A 154 18.82 -3.30 -23.05
CA GLY A 154 18.38 -1.92 -23.16
C GLY A 154 17.28 -1.55 -22.16
N ALA A 155 17.65 -0.85 -21.09
CA ALA A 155 16.76 -0.36 -20.02
C ALA A 155 15.99 -1.46 -19.26
N ASP A 156 16.38 -2.72 -19.49
CA ASP A 156 15.94 -3.95 -18.83
C ASP A 156 16.34 -4.02 -17.34
N ALA A 157 15.49 -3.47 -16.47
CA ALA A 157 15.49 -3.76 -15.03
C ALA A 157 14.14 -4.39 -14.61
N SER A 158 14.20 -5.65 -14.17
CA SER A 158 13.10 -6.27 -13.42
C SER A 158 12.93 -5.54 -12.09
N ARG A 159 11.70 -5.31 -11.62
CA ARG A 159 11.46 -4.81 -10.26
C ARG A 159 11.37 -5.96 -9.24
N GLU A 160 11.49 -7.21 -9.73
CA GLU A 160 11.40 -8.47 -8.98
C GLU A 160 10.15 -8.54 -8.08
N LEU A 161 9.04 -7.98 -8.58
CA LEU A 161 7.77 -7.91 -7.85
C LEU A 161 7.04 -9.26 -7.85
N ALA A 162 6.41 -9.58 -6.71
CA ALA A 162 5.57 -10.77 -6.56
C ALA A 162 4.25 -10.44 -5.84
N SER A 163 3.20 -11.18 -6.17
CA SER A 163 1.93 -11.09 -5.44
C SER A 163 2.08 -11.58 -3.99
N SER A 164 1.26 -11.04 -3.08
CA SER A 164 1.13 -11.51 -1.69
C SER A 164 1.28 -13.03 -1.52
N PRO A 165 2.04 -13.51 -0.50
CA PRO A 165 2.08 -14.93 -0.14
C PRO A 165 0.76 -15.41 0.51
N THR A 166 -0.16 -14.50 0.81
CA THR A 166 -1.51 -14.79 1.34
C THR A 166 -2.58 -14.22 0.40
N GLU A 167 -3.40 -15.09 -0.18
CA GLU A 167 -4.58 -14.69 -0.97
C GLU A 167 -5.64 -14.01 -0.08
N GLY A 168 -6.36 -13.03 -0.62
CA GLY A 168 -7.35 -12.23 0.12
C GLY A 168 -6.75 -11.21 1.11
N PHE A 169 -5.42 -11.07 1.19
CA PHE A 169 -4.79 -10.12 2.12
C PHE A 169 -5.26 -8.68 1.83
N GLY A 170 -6.01 -8.10 2.77
CA GLY A 170 -6.59 -6.75 2.63
C GLY A 170 -7.81 -6.63 1.71
N ALA A 171 -8.22 -7.71 1.03
CA ALA A 171 -9.30 -7.72 0.04
C ALA A 171 -10.55 -8.46 0.57
N SER A 172 -10.97 -8.16 1.80
CA SER A 172 -12.08 -8.85 2.47
C SER A 172 -13.48 -8.42 2.03
N ASP A 173 -13.56 -7.31 1.31
CA ASP A 173 -14.79 -6.63 0.86
C ASP A 173 -14.78 -6.34 -0.66
N CYS A 174 -13.84 -6.92 -1.41
CA CYS A 174 -13.72 -6.77 -2.86
C CYS A 174 -13.13 -8.02 -3.55
N ASP A 175 -13.34 -8.18 -4.87
CA ASP A 175 -12.84 -9.33 -5.65
C ASP A 175 -11.35 -9.25 -6.05
N CYS A 176 -10.49 -8.63 -5.22
CA CYS A 176 -9.06 -8.51 -5.50
C CYS A 176 -8.28 -9.72 -4.95
N ARG A 177 -7.30 -10.25 -5.72
CA ARG A 177 -6.39 -11.34 -5.26
C ARG A 177 -5.71 -11.02 -3.92
N ALA A 178 -5.27 -9.78 -3.77
CA ALA A 178 -4.79 -9.16 -2.53
C ALA A 178 -4.66 -7.65 -2.76
N HIS A 179 -4.60 -6.87 -1.68
CA HIS A 179 -4.08 -5.49 -1.68
C HIS A 179 -2.63 -5.43 -1.17
N LEU A 180 -1.88 -6.53 -1.32
CA LEU A 180 -0.48 -6.65 -0.90
C LEU A 180 0.39 -7.19 -2.06
N VAL A 181 1.52 -6.53 -2.31
CA VAL A 181 2.55 -6.93 -3.28
C VAL A 181 3.92 -6.83 -2.59
N SER A 182 4.81 -7.79 -2.86
CA SER A 182 6.18 -7.78 -2.36
C SER A 182 7.20 -7.43 -3.44
N GLY A 183 8.36 -6.95 -3.02
CA GLY A 183 9.52 -6.66 -3.85
C GLY A 183 10.83 -6.90 -3.10
N PRO A 184 12.00 -6.72 -3.76
CA PRO A 184 13.30 -7.02 -3.15
C PRO A 184 13.67 -6.06 -2.01
N ASP A 185 13.29 -4.78 -2.13
CA ASP A 185 13.65 -3.69 -1.21
C ASP A 185 12.60 -2.56 -1.27
N ALA A 186 12.59 -1.67 -0.27
CA ALA A 186 11.58 -0.61 -0.19
C ALA A 186 11.74 0.49 -1.26
N GLU A 187 12.93 0.74 -1.81
CA GLU A 187 13.13 1.76 -2.84
C GLU A 187 12.54 1.33 -4.19
N THR A 188 12.82 0.09 -4.60
CA THR A 188 12.23 -0.57 -5.78
C THR A 188 10.71 -0.61 -5.66
N LEU A 189 10.20 -1.00 -4.49
CA LEU A 189 8.77 -1.18 -4.27
C LEU A 189 8.01 0.15 -4.16
N ARG A 190 8.56 1.15 -3.46
CA ARG A 190 8.05 2.54 -3.44
C ARG A 190 8.04 3.16 -4.84
N SER A 191 9.07 2.87 -5.65
CA SER A 191 9.15 3.32 -7.05
C SER A 191 8.04 2.70 -7.91
N ALA A 192 7.75 1.41 -7.73
CA ALA A 192 6.64 0.72 -8.38
C ALA A 192 5.26 1.28 -7.95
N VAL A 193 5.08 1.59 -6.65
CA VAL A 193 3.86 2.26 -6.16
C VAL A 193 3.66 3.62 -6.81
N LEU A 194 4.71 4.45 -6.90
CA LEU A 194 4.66 5.75 -7.58
C LEU A 194 4.39 5.63 -9.09
N GLU A 195 4.84 4.54 -9.73
CA GLU A 195 4.56 4.24 -11.13
C GLU A 195 3.12 3.80 -11.37
N ALA A 196 2.61 2.90 -10.52
CA ALA A 196 1.22 2.45 -10.55
C ALA A 196 0.24 3.60 -10.25
N VAL A 197 0.57 4.48 -9.29
CA VAL A 197 -0.17 5.71 -9.00
C VAL A 197 -0.32 6.59 -10.26
N ARG A 198 0.79 6.91 -10.94
CA ARG A 198 0.80 7.68 -12.20
C ARG A 198 0.10 6.98 -13.39
N THR A 199 -0.34 5.74 -13.20
CA THR A 199 -1.03 4.92 -14.21
C THR A 199 -2.54 4.83 -13.94
N VAL A 200 -2.99 5.08 -12.71
CA VAL A 200 -4.39 4.86 -12.28
C VAL A 200 -5.11 6.11 -11.78
N LEU A 201 -4.41 7.24 -11.63
CA LEU A 201 -4.89 8.55 -11.20
C LEU A 201 -4.56 9.64 -12.23
#